data_AF-A0A972EIT2-F1
#
_entry.id   AF-A0A972EIT2-F1
#
_cell.length_a   1.000
_cell.length_b   1.000
_cell.length_c   1.000
_cell.angle_alpha   90.00
_cell.angle_beta   90.00
_cell.angle_gamma   90.00
#
_symmetry.space_group_name_H-M   'P 1'
#
loop_
_entity.id
_entity.type
_entity.pdbx_description
1 polymer ?
#
loop_
_entity_poly.entity_id
_entity_poly.type
_entity_poly.pdbx_seq_one_letter_code
_entity_poly.pdbx_strand_id
1 'polypeptide(L)'
;MYASDAQQPQPVMLVSPKTLDFGLVSNAAPSEGHGAALMTITNEGDRILVGRIAIQVGWVSVSPPDFRLNPGESSDHTFTVRHNSQMSWTSHRMGSDFIALINSNGGSETVGGYYYADQTQQPVQKAPIRRWLWGLIPLLLLIAGGILFLIRNQNQQIISQAETQNLDTLYTQIAETYYAEMANNPTQFNAPTATQLTIDINFSGLEQPQLPEPTLTSTPWNPADYPNPETFLRSFYETLMNRDYDTAWWMMSEKMQLACCSGREIPPQSFFRSKWDKVDSVDIDYAFLQQLNVNPIEFNVALRYHYKDGTTEDTVNRVYIISDASRGKLLIDQIR
;
A
#
# COMPACT_ATOMS: atom_id res chain seq x y z
N MET A 1 -29.92 18.07 -53.17
CA MET A 1 -29.52 18.85 -51.97
C MET A 1 -28.93 17.85 -50.99
N TYR A 2 -27.61 17.79 -50.89
CA TYR A 2 -26.96 17.02 -49.83
C TYR A 2 -27.16 17.82 -48.54
N ALA A 3 -27.83 17.21 -47.56
CA ALA A 3 -27.91 17.78 -46.22
C ALA A 3 -26.47 17.86 -45.69
N SER A 4 -26.00 19.07 -45.40
CA SER A 4 -24.76 19.27 -44.65
C SER A 4 -24.91 18.55 -43.32
N ASP A 5 -24.07 17.56 -43.05
CA ASP A 5 -23.93 16.94 -41.73
C ASP A 5 -23.69 18.08 -40.73
N ALA A 6 -24.69 18.35 -39.89
CA ALA A 6 -24.51 19.25 -38.77
C ALA A 6 -23.53 18.57 -37.82
N GLN A 7 -22.31 19.12 -37.74
CA GLN A 7 -21.27 18.65 -36.84
C GLN A 7 -21.86 18.57 -35.43
N GLN A 8 -21.88 17.38 -34.84
CA GLN A 8 -22.49 17.19 -33.52
C GLN A 8 -21.74 18.05 -32.49
N PRO A 9 -22.48 18.70 -31.58
CA PRO A 9 -21.86 19.54 -30.58
C PRO A 9 -20.95 18.71 -29.68
N GLN A 10 -19.68 19.11 -29.58
CA GLN A 10 -18.59 18.44 -28.88
C GLN A 10 -17.85 19.42 -27.94
N PRO A 11 -17.46 18.99 -26.72
CA PRO A 11 -16.60 19.79 -25.85
C PRO A 11 -15.19 19.89 -26.46
N VAL A 12 -14.58 21.08 -26.43
CA VAL A 12 -13.23 21.32 -26.95
C VAL A 12 -12.41 22.00 -25.86
N MET A 13 -11.33 21.36 -25.45
CA MET A 13 -10.44 21.85 -24.40
C MET A 13 -9.26 22.62 -25.02
N LEU A 14 -9.07 23.85 -24.58
CA LEU A 14 -7.87 24.64 -24.83
C LEU A 14 -7.12 24.86 -23.51
N VAL A 15 -5.80 24.67 -23.54
CA VAL A 15 -4.92 24.83 -22.37
C VAL A 15 -3.84 25.85 -22.69
N SER A 16 -3.70 26.87 -21.83
CA SER A 16 -2.70 27.91 -21.99
C SER A 16 -2.12 28.38 -20.64
N PRO A 17 -0.80 28.43 -20.45
CA PRO A 17 0.23 27.92 -21.35
C PRO A 17 0.40 26.38 -21.24
N LYS A 18 0.93 25.73 -22.29
CA LYS A 18 1.27 24.28 -22.26
C LYS A 18 2.57 23.96 -21.51
N THR A 19 3.38 24.98 -21.23
CA THR A 19 4.61 24.85 -20.46
C THR A 19 4.66 25.95 -19.41
N LEU A 20 4.78 25.56 -18.15
CA LEU A 20 4.79 26.46 -17.01
C LEU A 20 6.21 26.86 -16.63
N ASP A 21 6.42 28.17 -16.47
CA ASP A 21 7.65 28.69 -15.88
C ASP A 21 7.37 29.10 -14.43
N PHE A 22 7.95 28.35 -13.50
CA PHE A 22 7.84 28.62 -12.07
C PHE A 22 8.90 29.63 -11.60
N GLY A 23 9.83 30.03 -12.46
CA GLY A 23 10.88 30.99 -12.15
C GLY A 23 11.81 30.52 -11.03
N LEU A 24 12.10 31.41 -10.08
CA LEU A 24 13.08 31.17 -9.00
C LEU A 24 12.41 30.59 -7.75
N VAL A 25 12.72 29.34 -7.45
CA VAL A 25 12.24 28.64 -6.25
C VAL A 25 13.22 28.87 -5.11
N SER A 26 12.73 29.37 -3.98
CA SER A 26 13.48 29.57 -2.74
C SER A 26 12.78 28.90 -1.56
N ASN A 27 13.31 29.01 -0.34
CA ASN A 27 12.61 28.51 0.85
C ASN A 27 11.42 29.39 1.26
N ALA A 28 11.24 30.56 0.63
CA ALA A 28 10.11 31.44 0.90
C ALA A 28 8.77 30.80 0.46
N ALA A 29 7.65 31.35 0.92
CA ALA A 29 6.33 30.92 0.46
C ALA A 29 6.22 31.14 -1.06
N PRO A 30 5.61 30.21 -1.83
CA PRO A 30 5.56 30.34 -3.27
C PRO A 30 4.66 31.50 -3.68
N SER A 31 5.09 32.25 -4.69
CA SER A 31 4.30 33.30 -5.33
C SER A 31 4.48 33.23 -6.85
N GLU A 32 3.66 33.96 -7.60
CA GLU A 32 3.76 34.00 -9.07
C GLU A 32 5.20 34.33 -9.52
N GLY A 33 5.77 33.49 -10.39
CA GLY A 33 7.17 33.61 -10.85
C GLY A 33 8.23 33.20 -9.81
N HIS A 34 7.81 32.80 -8.62
CA HIS A 34 8.66 32.35 -7.51
C HIS A 34 8.13 31.04 -6.92
N GLY A 35 8.17 29.97 -7.71
CA GLY A 35 7.65 28.67 -7.33
C GLY A 35 6.14 28.51 -7.52
N ALA A 36 5.43 29.49 -8.09
CA ALA A 36 4.06 29.33 -8.56
C ALA A 36 3.88 29.84 -10.00
N ALA A 37 3.02 29.16 -10.76
CA ALA A 37 2.67 29.49 -12.14
C ALA A 37 1.17 29.29 -12.37
N LEU A 38 0.56 30.18 -13.17
CA LEU A 38 -0.85 30.11 -13.53
C LEU A 38 -1.06 29.38 -14.86
N MET A 39 -2.10 28.58 -14.94
CA MET A 39 -2.57 27.95 -16.16
C MET A 39 -4.07 28.16 -16.30
N THR A 40 -4.52 28.53 -17.49
CA THR A 40 -5.94 28.70 -17.82
C THR A 40 -6.38 27.56 -18.73
N ILE A 41 -7.54 26.98 -18.40
CA ILE A 41 -8.25 26.01 -19.24
C ILE A 41 -9.52 26.68 -19.76
N THR A 42 -9.77 26.60 -21.05
CA THR A 42 -10.94 27.20 -21.71
C THR A 42 -11.73 26.14 -22.45
N ASN A 43 -13.06 26.22 -22.35
CA ASN A 43 -13.96 25.42 -23.17
C ASN A 43 -14.33 26.18 -24.45
N GLU A 44 -13.70 25.84 -25.56
CA GLU A 44 -14.04 26.40 -26.88
C GLU A 44 -15.11 25.59 -27.63
N GLY A 45 -15.59 24.51 -27.01
CA GLY A 45 -16.66 23.69 -27.53
C GLY A 45 -18.04 24.28 -27.25
N ASP A 46 -19.05 23.54 -27.69
CA ASP A 46 -20.47 23.88 -27.59
C ASP A 46 -21.23 22.97 -26.60
N ARG A 47 -20.51 22.08 -25.89
CA ARG A 47 -21.00 21.32 -24.73
C ARG A 47 -20.17 21.60 -23.48
N ILE A 48 -20.70 21.23 -22.32
CA ILE A 48 -20.00 21.33 -21.04
C ILE A 48 -18.72 20.48 -21.07
N LEU A 49 -17.60 21.12 -20.75
CA LEU A 49 -16.30 20.50 -20.58
C LEU A 49 -16.08 20.16 -19.11
N VAL A 50 -15.72 18.92 -18.81
CA VAL A 50 -15.44 18.43 -17.45
C VAL A 50 -14.14 17.66 -17.47
N GLY A 51 -13.25 17.95 -16.52
CA GLY A 51 -11.96 17.29 -16.44
C GLY A 51 -11.21 17.52 -15.14
N ARG A 52 -10.02 16.91 -15.07
CA ARG A 52 -9.08 16.98 -13.95
C ARG A 52 -7.65 17.12 -14.44
N ILE A 53 -6.85 17.84 -13.67
CA ILE A 53 -5.39 17.94 -13.80
C ILE A 53 -4.74 16.90 -12.88
N ALA A 54 -4.05 15.92 -13.45
CA ALA A 54 -3.31 14.89 -12.75
C ALA A 54 -1.80 15.18 -12.77
N ILE A 55 -1.24 15.54 -11.61
CA ILE A 55 0.21 15.76 -11.45
C ILE A 55 0.97 14.44 -11.59
N GLN A 56 2.02 14.46 -12.41
CA GLN A 56 2.86 13.28 -12.72
C GLN A 56 4.21 13.29 -11.97
N VAL A 57 4.52 14.38 -11.27
CA VAL A 57 5.80 14.59 -10.60
C VAL A 57 5.62 14.92 -9.12
N GLY A 58 6.50 14.42 -8.26
CA GLY A 58 6.39 14.60 -6.81
C GLY A 58 6.68 16.02 -6.30
N TRP A 59 7.21 16.91 -7.14
CA TRP A 59 7.67 18.25 -6.76
C TRP A 59 6.67 19.38 -7.08
N VAL A 60 5.52 19.08 -7.71
CA VAL A 60 4.49 20.06 -8.06
C VAL A 60 3.16 19.73 -7.36
N SER A 61 2.34 20.74 -7.16
CA SER A 61 0.94 20.66 -6.76
C SER A 61 0.11 21.62 -7.61
N VAL A 62 -1.20 21.40 -7.71
CA VAL A 62 -2.12 22.27 -8.47
C VAL A 62 -3.39 22.48 -7.67
N SER A 63 -3.95 23.70 -7.75
CA SER A 63 -5.22 24.05 -7.13
C SER A 63 -6.00 25.08 -7.96
N PRO A 64 -7.31 24.88 -8.18
CA PRO A 64 -8.04 23.62 -8.01
C PRO A 64 -7.55 22.58 -9.05
N PRO A 65 -7.67 21.26 -8.81
CA PRO A 65 -7.30 20.25 -9.82
C PRO A 65 -8.47 19.91 -10.77
N ASP A 66 -9.71 20.13 -10.34
CA ASP A 66 -10.93 19.79 -11.09
C ASP A 66 -11.55 21.03 -11.73
N PHE A 67 -12.21 20.84 -12.87
CA PHE A 67 -12.96 21.91 -13.53
C PHE A 67 -14.22 21.39 -14.23
N ARG A 68 -15.21 22.26 -14.29
CA ARG A 68 -16.45 22.09 -15.05
C ARG A 68 -16.80 23.43 -15.68
N LEU A 69 -16.75 23.50 -17.00
CA LEU A 69 -16.82 24.73 -17.77
C LEU A 69 -17.99 24.67 -18.76
N ASN A 70 -18.85 25.67 -18.74
CA ASN A 70 -19.84 25.87 -19.79
C ASN A 70 -19.15 26.29 -21.11
N PRO A 71 -19.82 26.20 -22.26
CA PRO A 71 -19.29 26.72 -23.53
C PRO A 71 -18.80 28.17 -23.41
N GLY A 72 -17.55 28.43 -23.82
CA GLY A 72 -16.89 29.74 -23.73
C GLY A 72 -16.33 30.12 -22.35
N GLU A 73 -16.52 29.28 -21.32
CA GLU A 73 -16.04 29.54 -19.97
C GLU A 73 -14.56 29.13 -19.81
N SER A 74 -13.85 29.80 -18.91
CA SER A 74 -12.45 29.49 -18.56
C SER A 74 -12.28 29.34 -17.05
N SER A 75 -11.35 28.47 -16.63
CA SER A 75 -10.90 28.33 -15.25
C SER A 75 -9.39 28.47 -15.12
N ASP A 76 -8.99 29.11 -14.04
CA ASP A 76 -7.59 29.29 -13.67
C ASP A 76 -7.16 28.25 -12.63
N HIS A 77 -5.97 27.71 -12.84
CA HIS A 77 -5.36 26.64 -12.06
C HIS A 77 -3.94 27.05 -11.69
N THR A 78 -3.70 27.21 -10.39
CA THR A 78 -2.38 27.61 -9.88
C THR A 78 -1.56 26.36 -9.59
N PHE A 79 -0.41 26.24 -10.25
CA PHE A 79 0.59 25.23 -9.97
C PHE A 79 1.63 25.77 -9.02
N THR A 80 2.02 24.98 -8.02
CA THR A 80 2.95 25.38 -6.97
C THR A 80 4.01 24.31 -6.75
N VAL A 81 5.28 24.71 -6.76
CA VAL A 81 6.42 23.87 -6.41
C VAL A 81 6.40 23.58 -4.91
N ARG A 82 6.55 22.30 -4.54
CA ARG A 82 6.52 21.87 -3.14
C ARG A 82 7.87 22.14 -2.45
N HIS A 83 7.81 22.62 -1.22
CA HIS A 83 8.97 22.87 -0.34
C HIS A 83 9.84 21.63 -0.05
N ASN A 84 9.31 20.41 -0.23
CA ASN A 84 10.06 19.17 -0.02
C ASN A 84 10.79 18.66 -1.28
N SER A 85 10.73 19.41 -2.38
CA SER A 85 11.55 19.12 -3.55
C SER A 85 13.02 19.26 -3.15
N GLN A 86 13.82 18.22 -3.38
CA GLN A 86 15.26 18.29 -3.12
C GLN A 86 15.84 19.36 -4.05
N MET A 87 16.02 20.58 -3.53
CA MET A 87 16.70 21.66 -4.25
C MET A 87 18.15 21.22 -4.44
N SER A 88 18.44 20.68 -5.60
CA SER A 88 19.80 20.41 -6.03
C SER A 88 20.55 21.73 -6.12
N TRP A 89 21.81 21.76 -5.65
CA TRP A 89 22.69 22.93 -5.68
C TRP A 89 23.16 23.30 -7.09
N THR A 90 22.37 22.97 -8.12
CA THR A 90 22.70 23.20 -9.53
C THR A 90 22.07 24.50 -10.00
N SER A 91 22.84 25.31 -10.72
CA SER A 91 22.36 26.52 -11.41
C SER A 91 21.58 26.21 -12.70
N HIS A 92 21.35 24.93 -13.00
CA HIS A 92 20.69 24.48 -14.22
C HIS A 92 19.17 24.55 -14.06
N ARG A 93 18.48 24.79 -15.17
CA ARG A 93 17.02 24.68 -15.28
C ARG A 93 16.61 23.25 -14.89
N MET A 94 15.77 23.15 -13.87
CA MET A 94 15.19 21.88 -13.41
C MET A 94 13.73 21.80 -13.84
N GLY A 95 13.22 20.60 -14.09
CA GLY A 95 11.85 20.42 -14.54
C GLY A 95 11.65 19.19 -15.40
N SER A 96 10.49 19.12 -16.05
CA SER A 96 10.10 18.04 -16.97
C SER A 96 9.17 18.59 -18.05
N ASP A 97 9.25 18.05 -19.27
CA ASP A 97 8.27 18.30 -20.32
C ASP A 97 6.89 17.69 -20.00
N PHE A 98 6.82 16.83 -18.98
CA PHE A 98 5.59 16.19 -18.54
C PHE A 98 5.50 16.22 -17.02
N ILE A 99 4.87 17.29 -16.49
CA ILE A 99 4.61 17.48 -15.06
C ILE A 99 3.15 17.23 -14.70
N ALA A 100 2.23 17.35 -15.67
CA ALA A 100 0.82 17.09 -15.48
C ALA A 100 0.16 16.57 -16.76
N LEU A 101 -0.87 15.73 -16.58
CA LEU A 101 -1.80 15.30 -17.61
C LEU A 101 -3.18 15.88 -17.30
N ILE A 102 -3.76 16.59 -18.23
CA ILE A 102 -5.12 17.09 -18.16
C ILE A 102 -5.99 16.11 -18.90
N ASN A 103 -6.98 15.52 -18.22
CA ASN A 103 -7.91 14.57 -18.81
C ASN A 103 -9.34 15.13 -18.71
N SER A 104 -10.04 15.19 -19.84
CA SER A 104 -11.39 15.74 -19.95
C SER A 104 -12.24 14.96 -20.95
N ASN A 105 -13.55 15.18 -20.90
CA ASN A 105 -14.47 14.69 -21.94
C ASN A 105 -14.26 15.35 -23.32
N GLY A 106 -13.45 16.42 -23.41
CA GLY A 106 -13.04 17.09 -24.65
C GLY A 106 -11.64 16.71 -25.14
N GLY A 107 -11.01 15.70 -24.53
CA GLY A 107 -9.67 15.21 -24.89
C GLY A 107 -8.67 15.28 -23.73
N SER A 108 -7.42 14.97 -24.03
CA SER A 108 -6.32 15.00 -23.06
C SER A 108 -5.15 15.84 -23.56
N GLU A 109 -4.50 16.56 -22.65
CA GLU A 109 -3.36 17.44 -22.94
C GLU A 109 -2.27 17.27 -21.89
N THR A 110 -1.01 17.33 -22.32
CA THR A 110 0.15 17.24 -21.43
C THR A 110 0.73 18.61 -21.15
N VAL A 111 1.15 18.85 -19.92
CA VAL A 111 1.75 20.12 -19.48
C VAL A 111 3.15 19.87 -18.98
N GLY A 112 4.10 20.66 -19.48
CA GLY A 112 5.48 20.70 -18.98
C GLY A 112 5.68 21.83 -17.96
N GLY A 113 6.78 21.78 -17.22
CA GLY A 113 7.13 22.90 -16.37
C GLY A 113 8.52 22.85 -15.78
N TYR A 114 9.08 24.04 -15.53
CA TYR A 114 10.48 24.24 -15.19
C TYR A 114 10.70 25.37 -14.19
N TYR A 115 11.80 25.28 -13.46
CA TYR A 115 12.20 26.24 -12.44
C TYR A 115 13.73 26.33 -12.31
N TYR A 116 14.19 27.32 -11.57
CA TYR A 116 15.58 27.51 -11.15
C TYR A 116 15.65 27.55 -9.62
N ALA A 117 16.67 26.93 -9.02
CA ALA A 117 16.89 27.05 -7.58
C ALA A 117 17.55 28.41 -7.25
N ASP A 118 16.98 29.13 -6.29
CA ASP A 118 17.59 30.33 -5.73
C ASP A 118 18.72 29.96 -4.77
N GLN A 119 19.95 30.31 -5.15
CA GLN A 119 21.17 30.01 -4.41
C GLN A 119 21.55 31.09 -3.37
N THR A 120 20.79 32.18 -3.27
CA THR A 120 21.15 33.32 -2.42
C THR A 120 20.82 33.11 -0.94
N GLN A 121 19.97 32.14 -0.60
CA GLN A 121 19.60 31.83 0.77
C GLN A 121 20.60 30.82 1.38
N GLN A 122 21.57 31.35 2.14
CA GLN A 122 22.53 30.53 2.88
C GLN A 122 21.81 29.57 3.83
N PRO A 123 22.30 28.31 3.99
CA PRO A 123 21.73 27.39 4.96
C PRO A 123 21.79 28.01 6.34
N VAL A 124 20.67 27.97 7.08
CA VAL A 124 20.65 28.30 8.51
C VAL A 124 21.75 27.46 9.16
N GLN A 125 22.83 28.12 9.58
CA GLN A 125 23.96 27.45 10.21
C GLN A 125 23.42 26.70 11.42
N LYS A 126 23.41 25.37 11.35
CA LYS A 126 23.12 24.54 12.52
C LYS A 126 24.16 24.92 13.58
N ALA A 127 23.68 25.42 14.71
CA ALA A 127 24.56 25.83 15.80
C ALA A 127 25.57 24.70 16.09
N PRO A 128 26.87 24.99 16.24
CA PRO A 128 27.87 23.95 16.39
C PRO A 128 27.55 23.11 17.64
N ILE A 129 27.52 21.79 17.47
CA ILE A 129 27.29 20.83 18.56
C ILE A 129 28.29 21.14 19.68
N ARG A 130 27.75 21.51 20.85
CA ARG A 130 28.52 22.02 21.99
C ARG A 130 29.55 20.97 22.40
N ARG A 131 30.86 21.28 22.30
CA ARG A 131 31.98 20.34 22.47
C ARG A 131 31.92 19.48 23.75
N TRP A 132 31.24 19.93 24.79
CA TRP A 132 31.03 19.16 26.03
C TRP A 132 30.21 17.87 25.85
N LEU A 133 29.35 17.78 24.84
CA LEU A 133 28.57 16.56 24.53
C LEU A 133 29.47 15.36 24.17
N TRP A 134 30.66 15.60 23.61
CA TRP A 134 31.64 14.54 23.33
C TRP A 134 32.25 13.93 24.60
N GLY A 135 32.26 14.69 25.71
CA GLY A 135 32.73 14.19 27.00
C GLY A 135 31.79 13.18 27.68
N LEU A 136 30.52 13.12 27.27
CA LEU A 136 29.51 12.22 27.85
C LEU A 136 29.54 10.82 27.23
N ILE A 137 30.10 10.66 26.03
CA ILE A 137 30.21 9.39 25.31
C ILE A 137 31.03 8.34 26.10
N PRO A 138 32.25 8.63 26.61
CA PRO A 138 33.01 7.64 27.38
C PRO A 138 32.33 7.27 28.70
N LEU A 139 31.62 8.21 29.34
CA LEU A 139 30.87 7.95 30.56
C LEU A 139 29.72 6.97 30.31
N LEU A 140 28.96 7.17 29.23
CA LEU A 140 27.87 6.28 28.85
C LEU A 140 28.36 4.87 28.50
N LEU A 141 29.50 4.75 27.82
CA LEU A 141 30.10 3.44 27.51
C LEU A 141 30.56 2.70 28.77
N LEU A 142 31.12 3.41 29.77
CA LEU A 142 31.48 2.81 31.05
C LEU A 142 30.26 2.34 31.85
N ILE A 143 29.18 3.12 31.85
CA ILE A 143 27.92 2.74 32.50
C ILE A 143 27.32 1.51 31.82
N ALA A 144 27.26 1.48 30.49
CA ALA A 144 26.77 0.33 29.73
C ALA A 144 27.62 -0.92 29.99
N GLY A 145 28.95 -0.79 30.02
CA GLY A 145 29.86 -1.89 30.36
C GLY A 145 29.65 -2.42 31.77
N GLY A 146 29.43 -1.54 32.75
CA GLY A 146 29.12 -1.91 34.14
C GLY A 146 27.79 -2.65 34.27
N ILE A 147 26.75 -2.20 33.57
CA ILE A 147 25.44 -2.88 33.54
C ILE A 147 25.58 -4.28 32.93
N LEU A 148 26.29 -4.41 31.80
CA LEU A 148 26.52 -5.72 31.17
C LEU A 148 27.33 -6.67 32.06
N PHE A 149 28.31 -6.15 32.81
CA PHE A 149 29.07 -6.94 33.78
C PHE A 149 28.20 -7.45 34.93
N LEU A 150 27.32 -6.60 35.47
CA LEU A 150 26.39 -6.98 36.53
C LEU A 150 25.38 -8.04 36.06
N ILE A 151 24.84 -7.90 34.84
CA ILE A 151 23.94 -8.90 34.24
C ILE A 151 24.65 -10.24 34.05
N ARG A 152 25.90 -10.22 33.56
CA ARG A 152 26.70 -11.45 33.40
C ARG A 152 26.96 -12.14 34.75
N ASN A 153 27.28 -11.38 35.79
CA ASN A 153 27.55 -11.94 37.11
C ASN A 153 26.28 -12.55 37.75
N GLN A 154 25.12 -11.91 37.62
CA GLN A 154 23.86 -12.48 38.09
C GLN A 154 23.49 -13.77 37.34
N ASN A 155 23.64 -13.78 36.01
CA ASN A 155 23.33 -14.98 35.21
C ASN A 155 24.23 -16.17 35.54
N GLN A 156 25.50 -15.97 35.90
CA GLN A 156 26.36 -17.09 36.30
C GLN A 156 25.92 -17.74 37.62
N GLN A 157 25.39 -16.97 38.58
CA GLN A 157 24.86 -17.54 39.82
C GLN A 157 23.60 -18.39 39.58
N ILE A 158 22.70 -17.95 38.70
CA ILE A 158 21.47 -18.68 38.35
C ILE A 158 21.79 -19.99 37.63
N ILE A 159 22.73 -20.00 36.68
CA ILE A 159 23.12 -21.21 35.93
C ILE A 159 23.74 -22.25 36.88
N SER A 160 24.60 -21.84 37.83
CA SER A 160 25.23 -22.76 38.78
C SER A 160 24.25 -23.39 39.79
N GLN A 161 23.15 -22.71 40.13
CA GLN A 161 22.10 -23.25 41.00
C GLN A 161 21.12 -24.16 40.25
N ALA A 162 20.87 -23.87 38.96
CA ALA A 162 19.99 -24.69 38.12
C ALA A 162 20.61 -26.06 37.76
N GLU A 163 21.94 -26.14 37.69
CA GLU A 163 22.66 -27.39 37.37
C GLU A 163 22.70 -28.36 38.57
N THR A 164 22.84 -27.85 39.81
CA THR A 164 22.81 -28.68 41.03
C THR A 164 21.41 -29.15 41.41
N GLN A 165 20.38 -28.30 41.27
CA GLN A 165 19.00 -28.70 41.57
C GLN A 165 18.41 -29.71 40.56
N ASN A 166 18.82 -29.67 39.28
CA ASN A 166 18.34 -30.63 38.28
C ASN A 166 18.98 -32.01 38.44
N LEU A 167 20.24 -32.09 38.84
CA LEU A 167 20.90 -33.39 39.04
C LEU A 167 20.31 -34.11 40.27
N ASP A 168 20.11 -33.43 41.39
CA ASP A 168 19.55 -34.04 42.60
C ASP A 168 18.10 -34.50 42.43
N THR A 169 17.29 -33.76 41.68
CA THR A 169 15.89 -34.13 41.35
C THR A 169 15.84 -35.27 40.33
N LEU A 170 16.77 -35.33 39.38
CA LEU A 170 16.89 -36.44 38.43
C LEU A 170 17.33 -37.75 39.13
N TYR A 171 18.31 -37.70 40.04
CA TYR A 171 18.75 -38.88 40.78
C TYR A 171 17.70 -39.41 41.76
N THR A 172 16.89 -38.54 42.37
CA THR A 172 15.79 -38.97 43.25
C THR A 172 14.64 -39.57 42.45
N GLN A 173 14.25 -39.02 41.29
CA GLN A 173 13.22 -39.62 40.44
C GLN A 173 13.64 -40.98 39.86
N ILE A 174 14.92 -41.16 39.48
CA ILE A 174 15.43 -42.46 39.01
C ILE A 174 15.44 -43.49 40.15
N ALA A 175 15.82 -43.10 41.37
CA ALA A 175 15.77 -44.00 42.52
C ALA A 175 14.32 -44.42 42.85
N GLU A 176 13.38 -43.48 42.87
CA GLU A 176 11.96 -43.76 43.15
C GLU A 176 11.32 -44.67 42.08
N THR A 177 11.63 -44.48 40.80
CA THR A 177 11.15 -45.37 39.73
C THR A 177 11.77 -46.77 39.81
N TYR A 178 13.07 -46.86 40.11
CA TYR A 178 13.76 -48.15 40.27
C TYR A 178 13.18 -48.98 41.42
N TYR A 179 12.84 -48.37 42.56
CA TYR A 179 12.22 -49.07 43.68
C TYR A 179 10.72 -49.37 43.45
N ALA A 180 9.99 -48.51 42.74
CA ALA A 180 8.60 -48.78 42.36
C ALA A 180 8.46 -49.94 41.37
N GLU A 181 9.43 -50.10 40.47
CA GLU A 181 9.48 -51.21 39.50
C GLU A 181 9.83 -52.54 40.18
N MET A 182 10.69 -52.52 41.20
CA MET A 182 10.98 -53.71 42.04
C MET A 182 9.83 -54.13 42.95
N ALA A 183 8.96 -53.20 43.37
CA ALA A 183 7.82 -53.50 44.23
C ALA A 183 6.64 -54.13 43.48
N ASN A 184 6.51 -53.88 42.18
CA ASN A 184 5.35 -54.31 41.38
C ASN A 184 5.56 -55.61 40.58
N ASN A 185 6.77 -56.16 40.48
CA ASN A 185 6.97 -57.42 39.76
C ASN A 185 8.19 -58.22 40.23
N PRO A 186 8.05 -59.13 41.21
CA PRO A 186 9.12 -60.07 41.49
C PRO A 186 9.13 -61.16 40.40
N THR A 187 10.27 -61.32 39.74
CA THR A 187 10.64 -62.43 38.85
C THR A 187 9.86 -62.58 37.53
N GLN A 188 10.49 -62.15 36.42
CA GLN A 188 11.01 -63.10 35.44
C GLN A 188 12.04 -62.45 34.51
N PHE A 189 13.28 -62.93 34.63
CA PHE A 189 14.36 -62.74 33.68
C PHE A 189 14.02 -63.52 32.39
N ASN A 190 14.07 -62.88 31.22
CA ASN A 190 14.40 -63.53 29.95
C ASN A 190 14.95 -62.50 28.95
N ALA A 191 16.13 -62.80 28.41
CA ALA A 191 16.86 -62.04 27.39
C ALA A 191 16.31 -62.36 25.97
N PRO A 192 16.74 -61.64 24.90
CA PRO A 192 15.89 -61.17 23.80
C PRO A 192 15.63 -62.19 22.69
N THR A 193 14.51 -62.08 21.98
CA THR A 193 14.31 -62.69 20.66
C THR A 193 13.54 -61.73 19.76
N ALA A 194 14.17 -61.34 18.65
CA ALA A 194 13.60 -60.53 17.59
C ALA A 194 12.48 -61.30 16.88
N THR A 195 11.34 -60.66 16.64
CA THR A 195 10.36 -61.13 15.65
C THR A 195 9.83 -59.93 14.88
N GLN A 196 10.03 -59.99 13.56
CA GLN A 196 9.49 -59.07 12.55
C GLN A 196 7.96 -59.00 12.64
N LEU A 197 7.42 -57.80 12.48
CA LEU A 197 6.02 -57.60 12.09
C LEU A 197 5.98 -56.89 10.76
N THR A 198 5.59 -57.67 9.75
CA THR A 198 5.04 -57.26 8.47
C THR A 198 3.79 -56.42 8.72
N ILE A 199 3.68 -55.23 8.13
CA ILE A 199 2.43 -54.49 8.03
C ILE A 199 2.12 -54.33 6.55
N ASP A 200 1.06 -55.01 6.12
CA ASP A 200 0.40 -54.83 4.84
C ASP A 200 -0.28 -53.46 4.79
N ILE A 201 -0.16 -52.87 3.60
CA ILE A 201 -0.42 -51.47 3.28
C ILE A 201 -1.93 -51.24 3.16
N ASN A 202 -2.46 -50.13 3.69
CA ASN A 202 -3.64 -49.52 3.10
C ASN A 202 -3.51 -47.99 3.02
N PHE A 203 -3.89 -47.46 1.87
CA PHE A 203 -3.44 -46.20 1.28
C PHE A 203 -3.72 -44.96 2.14
N SER A 204 -2.66 -44.28 2.56
CA SER A 204 -2.69 -42.87 2.99
C SER A 204 -1.38 -42.22 2.56
N GLY A 205 -1.17 -42.20 1.24
CA GLY A 205 0.03 -41.70 0.60
C GLY A 205 -0.35 -40.90 -0.63
N LEU A 206 -0.71 -39.64 -0.42
CA LEU A 206 -0.34 -38.53 -1.28
C LEU A 206 -0.06 -37.35 -0.34
N GLU A 207 1.11 -37.36 0.29
CA GLU A 207 1.73 -36.12 0.76
C GLU A 207 1.94 -35.25 -0.49
N GLN A 208 0.99 -34.35 -0.70
CA GLN A 208 1.14 -33.24 -1.62
C GLN A 208 2.31 -32.41 -1.08
N PRO A 209 3.32 -32.05 -1.90
CA PRO A 209 4.40 -31.19 -1.45
C PRO A 209 3.77 -29.96 -0.79
N GLN A 210 4.04 -29.73 0.50
CA GLN A 210 3.62 -28.50 1.16
C GLN A 210 4.34 -27.36 0.44
N LEU A 211 3.65 -26.77 -0.53
CA LEU A 211 3.99 -25.46 -1.04
C LEU A 211 3.94 -24.51 0.17
N PRO A 212 4.98 -23.70 0.42
CA PRO A 212 4.99 -22.79 1.56
C PRO A 212 3.71 -21.95 1.59
N GLU A 213 3.13 -21.81 2.78
CA GLU A 213 1.95 -20.96 2.98
C GLU A 213 2.22 -19.56 2.39
N PRO A 214 1.25 -18.98 1.65
CA PRO A 214 1.43 -17.72 0.96
C PRO A 214 1.76 -16.61 1.96
N THR A 215 3.03 -16.25 2.03
CA THR A 215 3.48 -15.14 2.86
C THR A 215 3.22 -13.85 2.09
N LEU A 216 2.13 -13.14 2.43
CA LEU A 216 1.86 -11.80 1.91
C LEU A 216 3.07 -10.92 2.22
N THR A 217 3.86 -10.58 1.21
CA THR A 217 5.18 -9.99 1.41
C THR A 217 5.08 -8.48 1.42
N SER A 218 5.28 -7.81 2.55
CA SER A 218 5.26 -6.33 2.67
C SER A 218 6.52 -5.64 2.10
N THR A 219 7.18 -6.23 1.10
CA THR A 219 8.31 -5.62 0.38
C THR A 219 7.82 -4.93 -0.89
N PRO A 220 8.51 -3.87 -1.36
CA PRO A 220 8.26 -3.29 -2.69
C PRO A 220 8.30 -4.38 -3.76
N TRP A 221 7.28 -4.39 -4.63
CA TRP A 221 7.11 -5.37 -5.71
C TRP A 221 7.56 -4.75 -7.03
N ASN A 222 7.97 -5.58 -8.00
CA ASN A 222 8.27 -5.15 -9.35
C ASN A 222 6.97 -5.15 -10.17
N PRO A 223 6.54 -4.00 -10.73
CA PRO A 223 5.29 -3.91 -11.49
C PRO A 223 5.20 -4.82 -12.71
N ALA A 224 6.33 -5.25 -13.27
CA ALA A 224 6.35 -6.14 -14.42
C ALA A 224 5.94 -7.58 -14.09
N ASP A 225 5.99 -7.98 -12.81
CA ASP A 225 5.78 -9.37 -12.40
C ASP A 225 4.29 -9.69 -12.13
N TYR A 226 3.41 -8.68 -12.18
CA TYR A 226 1.99 -8.83 -11.86
C TYR A 226 1.11 -8.05 -12.86
N PRO A 227 -0.19 -8.37 -12.96
CA PRO A 227 -1.13 -7.60 -13.77
C PRO A 227 -1.15 -6.12 -13.37
N ASN A 228 -1.48 -5.25 -14.33
CA ASN A 228 -1.64 -3.83 -14.05
C ASN A 228 -2.67 -3.59 -12.92
N PRO A 229 -2.34 -2.86 -11.84
CA PRO A 229 -3.23 -2.68 -10.70
C PRO A 229 -4.54 -1.94 -11.01
N GLU A 230 -4.52 -0.98 -11.95
CA GLU A 230 -5.75 -0.28 -12.39
C GLU A 230 -6.67 -1.23 -13.16
N THR A 231 -6.09 -2.08 -14.01
CA THR A 231 -6.86 -3.13 -14.71
C THR A 231 -7.44 -4.12 -13.72
N PHE A 232 -6.67 -4.55 -12.71
CA PHE A 232 -7.17 -5.45 -11.66
C PHE A 232 -8.34 -4.84 -10.89
N LEU A 233 -8.22 -3.58 -10.46
CA LEU A 233 -9.28 -2.89 -9.73
C LEU A 233 -10.56 -2.73 -10.58
N ARG A 234 -10.42 -2.40 -11.87
CA ARG A 234 -11.54 -2.37 -12.81
C ARG A 234 -12.21 -3.74 -12.92
N SER A 235 -11.42 -4.79 -13.15
CA SER A 235 -11.93 -6.15 -13.27
C SER A 235 -12.65 -6.62 -12.00
N PHE A 236 -12.23 -6.16 -10.81
CA PHE A 236 -12.92 -6.46 -9.56
C PHE A 236 -14.36 -5.92 -9.57
N TYR A 237 -14.55 -4.64 -9.90
CA TYR A 237 -15.89 -4.04 -9.97
C TYR A 237 -16.71 -4.58 -11.14
N GLU A 238 -16.10 -4.85 -12.29
CA GLU A 238 -16.80 -5.51 -13.42
C GLU A 238 -17.33 -6.89 -13.04
N THR A 239 -16.53 -7.68 -12.31
CA THR A 239 -16.93 -9.01 -11.81
C THR A 239 -18.12 -8.91 -10.85
N LEU A 240 -18.13 -7.90 -9.98
CA LEU A 240 -19.27 -7.60 -9.11
C LEU A 240 -20.52 -7.23 -9.90
N MET A 241 -20.39 -6.38 -10.94
CA MET A 241 -21.52 -5.96 -11.77
C MET A 241 -22.08 -7.09 -12.64
N ASN A 242 -21.23 -8.05 -13.03
CA ASN A 242 -21.64 -9.29 -13.69
C ASN A 242 -22.28 -10.31 -12.74
N ARG A 243 -22.46 -9.98 -11.46
CA ARG A 243 -23.02 -10.85 -10.40
C ARG A 243 -22.20 -12.11 -10.14
N ASP A 244 -20.93 -12.15 -10.56
CA ASP A 244 -20.01 -13.25 -10.28
C ASP A 244 -19.33 -13.04 -8.91
N TYR A 245 -20.13 -13.15 -7.85
CA TYR A 245 -19.66 -12.88 -6.50
C TYR A 245 -18.65 -13.89 -5.99
N ASP A 246 -18.63 -15.10 -6.55
CA ASP A 246 -17.69 -16.15 -6.16
C ASP A 246 -16.28 -15.82 -6.66
N THR A 247 -16.16 -15.37 -7.92
CA THR A 247 -14.88 -14.87 -8.43
C THR A 247 -14.44 -13.62 -7.69
N ALA A 248 -15.34 -12.64 -7.49
CA ALA A 248 -15.02 -11.41 -6.77
C ALA A 248 -14.58 -11.66 -5.32
N TRP A 249 -15.16 -12.66 -4.65
CA TRP A 249 -14.76 -13.09 -3.30
C TRP A 249 -13.28 -13.48 -3.25
N TRP A 250 -12.80 -14.24 -4.23
CA TRP A 250 -11.41 -14.71 -4.31
C TRP A 250 -10.43 -13.65 -4.84
N MET A 251 -10.91 -12.50 -5.28
CA MET A 251 -10.07 -11.33 -5.59
C MET A 251 -9.72 -10.51 -4.34
N MET A 252 -10.32 -10.83 -3.18
CA MET A 252 -10.00 -10.22 -1.89
C MET A 252 -9.01 -11.08 -1.09
N SER A 253 -8.17 -10.44 -0.27
CA SER A 253 -7.32 -11.16 0.69
C SER A 253 -8.16 -11.81 1.79
N GLU A 254 -7.65 -12.85 2.43
CA GLU A 254 -8.32 -13.50 3.58
C GLU A 254 -8.59 -12.48 4.69
N LYS A 255 -7.65 -11.55 4.92
CA LYS A 255 -7.83 -10.44 5.85
C LYS A 255 -9.04 -9.58 5.50
N MET A 256 -9.23 -9.22 4.24
CA MET A 256 -10.39 -8.45 3.78
C MET A 256 -11.70 -9.24 3.89
N GLN A 257 -11.67 -10.52 3.50
CA GLN A 257 -12.81 -11.44 3.61
C GLN A 257 -13.30 -11.54 5.06
N LEU A 258 -12.38 -11.67 6.01
CA LEU A 258 -12.68 -11.68 7.44
C LEU A 258 -13.17 -10.30 7.93
N ALA A 259 -12.47 -9.22 7.57
CA ALA A 259 -12.78 -7.87 8.05
C ALA A 259 -14.16 -7.36 7.58
N CYS A 260 -14.52 -7.61 6.33
CA CYS A 260 -15.82 -7.20 5.78
C CYS A 260 -16.98 -7.94 6.47
N CYS A 261 -16.81 -9.25 6.64
CA CYS A 261 -17.94 -10.14 6.54
C CYS A 261 -17.99 -11.22 7.65
N SER A 262 -17.03 -11.25 8.59
CA SER A 262 -17.04 -12.17 9.75
C SER A 262 -17.86 -11.64 10.94
N GLY A 263 -18.19 -12.52 11.90
CA GLY A 263 -18.93 -12.15 13.12
C GLY A 263 -20.44 -11.99 12.94
N ARG A 264 -21.03 -12.75 12.01
CA ARG A 264 -22.47 -12.77 11.71
C ARG A 264 -23.03 -14.20 11.80
N GLU A 265 -24.35 -14.32 11.91
CA GLU A 265 -25.07 -15.60 11.93
C GLU A 265 -25.05 -16.36 10.58
N ILE A 266 -24.53 -15.72 9.53
CA ILE A 266 -24.41 -16.32 8.19
C ILE A 266 -22.94 -16.36 7.75
N PRO A 267 -22.57 -17.32 6.87
CA PRO A 267 -21.20 -17.43 6.36
C PRO A 267 -20.73 -16.12 5.70
N PRO A 268 -19.44 -15.74 5.84
CA PRO A 268 -18.91 -14.47 5.32
C PRO A 268 -19.17 -14.23 3.82
N GLN A 269 -18.99 -15.26 2.99
CA GLN A 269 -19.27 -15.18 1.55
C GLN A 269 -20.76 -14.97 1.25
N SER A 270 -21.65 -15.60 2.03
CA SER A 270 -23.10 -15.39 1.91
C SER A 270 -23.50 -13.97 2.31
N PHE A 271 -22.88 -13.42 3.36
CA PHE A 271 -23.06 -12.02 3.75
C PHE A 271 -22.58 -11.06 2.66
N PHE A 272 -21.38 -11.28 2.11
CA PHE A 272 -20.84 -10.52 0.99
C PHE A 272 -21.81 -10.47 -0.19
N ARG A 273 -22.30 -11.63 -0.62
CA ARG A 273 -23.31 -11.73 -1.68
C ARG A 273 -24.58 -10.94 -1.34
N SER A 274 -25.08 -11.05 -0.11
CA SER A 274 -26.30 -10.35 0.31
C SER A 274 -26.16 -8.82 0.29
N LYS A 275 -24.94 -8.30 0.48
CA LYS A 275 -24.65 -6.86 0.40
C LYS A 275 -24.67 -6.39 -1.05
N TRP A 276 -23.97 -7.10 -1.94
CA TRP A 276 -23.89 -6.76 -3.35
C TRP A 276 -25.19 -7.00 -4.12
N ASP A 277 -26.05 -7.94 -3.66
CA ASP A 277 -27.34 -8.17 -4.32
C ASP A 277 -28.33 -6.99 -4.19
N LYS A 278 -28.09 -6.04 -3.27
CA LYS A 278 -28.89 -4.81 -3.18
C LYS A 278 -28.46 -3.74 -4.19
N VAL A 279 -27.23 -3.85 -4.68
CA VAL A 279 -26.64 -2.93 -5.65
C VAL A 279 -27.11 -3.34 -7.05
N ASP A 280 -27.56 -2.37 -7.83
CA ASP A 280 -27.95 -2.56 -9.22
C ASP A 280 -26.76 -2.31 -10.16
N SER A 281 -26.12 -1.15 -10.00
CA SER A 281 -24.89 -0.79 -10.73
C SER A 281 -23.96 0.09 -9.88
N VAL A 282 -22.70 0.17 -10.28
CA VAL A 282 -21.68 1.03 -9.68
C VAL A 282 -20.99 1.80 -10.79
N ASP A 283 -21.05 3.13 -10.72
CA ASP A 283 -20.23 3.98 -11.56
C ASP A 283 -18.92 4.25 -10.83
N ILE A 284 -17.81 3.98 -11.52
CA ILE A 284 -16.48 4.37 -11.06
C ILE A 284 -16.22 5.78 -11.58
N ASP A 285 -16.55 6.78 -10.75
CA ASP A 285 -16.30 8.19 -11.08
C ASP A 285 -14.79 8.42 -11.28
N TYR A 286 -13.98 7.89 -10.37
CA TYR A 286 -12.53 7.80 -10.56
C TYR A 286 -11.88 6.70 -9.72
N ALA A 287 -10.71 6.25 -10.16
CA ALA A 287 -9.79 5.42 -9.37
C ALA A 287 -8.35 5.87 -9.64
N PHE A 288 -7.71 6.51 -8.65
CA PHE A 288 -6.37 7.07 -8.79
C PHE A 288 -5.34 6.31 -7.96
N LEU A 289 -4.39 5.69 -8.67
CA LEU A 289 -3.21 5.08 -8.08
C LEU A 289 -2.35 6.17 -7.40
N GLN A 290 -2.03 5.97 -6.12
CA GLN A 290 -1.19 6.90 -5.37
C GLN A 290 0.30 6.67 -5.63
N GLN A 291 0.72 5.40 -5.61
CA GLN A 291 2.11 5.02 -5.83
C GLN A 291 2.20 3.55 -6.28
N LEU A 292 2.97 3.29 -7.35
CA LEU A 292 3.04 1.96 -7.97
C LEU A 292 4.00 1.00 -7.26
N ASN A 293 5.17 1.48 -6.81
CA ASN A 293 6.25 0.63 -6.28
C ASN A 293 6.21 0.46 -4.74
N VAL A 294 5.01 0.44 -4.16
CA VAL A 294 4.79 0.24 -2.72
C VAL A 294 3.85 -0.94 -2.49
N ASN A 295 3.97 -1.56 -1.32
CA ASN A 295 3.09 -2.63 -0.90
C ASN A 295 2.64 -2.38 0.55
N PRO A 296 1.34 -2.17 0.82
CA PRO A 296 0.23 -2.19 -0.13
C PRO A 296 0.25 -1.01 -1.12
N ILE A 297 -0.25 -1.26 -2.32
CA ILE A 297 -0.58 -0.24 -3.32
C ILE A 297 -1.85 0.47 -2.86
N GLU A 298 -1.87 1.80 -2.90
CA GLU A 298 -3.05 2.59 -2.50
C GLU A 298 -3.74 3.23 -3.71
N PHE A 299 -5.07 3.12 -3.73
CA PHE A 299 -5.97 3.79 -4.67
C PHE A 299 -6.93 4.69 -3.91
N ASN A 300 -7.11 5.91 -4.40
CA ASN A 300 -8.26 6.75 -4.04
C ASN A 300 -9.36 6.52 -5.07
N VAL A 301 -10.51 6.00 -4.64
CA VAL A 301 -11.60 5.59 -5.53
C VAL A 301 -12.88 6.32 -5.14
N ALA A 302 -13.48 7.04 -6.07
CA ALA A 302 -14.85 7.52 -5.93
C ALA A 302 -15.80 6.62 -6.69
N LEU A 303 -16.86 6.22 -6.00
CA LEU A 303 -17.88 5.31 -6.51
C LEU A 303 -19.25 5.94 -6.28
N ARG A 304 -20.10 5.86 -7.30
CA ARG A 304 -21.54 6.09 -7.15
C ARG A 304 -22.26 4.76 -7.23
N TYR A 305 -22.87 4.36 -6.13
CA TYR A 305 -23.72 3.17 -6.05
C TYR A 305 -25.13 3.54 -6.51
N HIS A 306 -25.70 2.72 -7.37
CA HIS A 306 -27.13 2.73 -7.70
C HIS A 306 -27.76 1.49 -7.11
N TYR A 307 -28.72 1.66 -6.21
CA TYR A 307 -29.40 0.56 -5.54
C TYR A 307 -30.67 0.17 -6.29
N LYS A 308 -31.09 -1.10 -6.14
CA LYS A 308 -32.31 -1.63 -6.77
C LYS A 308 -33.61 -0.93 -6.33
N ASP A 309 -33.58 -0.23 -5.19
CA ASP A 309 -34.71 0.57 -4.70
C ASP A 309 -34.79 1.98 -5.33
N GLY A 310 -33.86 2.31 -6.23
CA GLY A 310 -33.77 3.59 -6.93
C GLY A 310 -32.97 4.66 -6.18
N THR A 311 -32.42 4.35 -5.00
CA THR A 311 -31.54 5.28 -4.28
C THR A 311 -30.11 5.27 -4.83
N THR A 312 -29.40 6.37 -4.62
CA THR A 312 -27.99 6.52 -5.02
C THR A 312 -27.13 6.97 -3.85
N GLU A 313 -25.88 6.52 -3.82
CA GLU A 313 -24.92 6.87 -2.77
C GLU A 313 -23.53 7.11 -3.38
N ASP A 314 -22.98 8.29 -3.11
CA ASP A 314 -21.63 8.66 -3.53
C ASP A 314 -20.66 8.41 -2.37
N THR A 315 -19.58 7.67 -2.64
CA THR A 315 -18.55 7.33 -1.65
C THR A 315 -17.16 7.62 -2.17
N VAL A 316 -16.23 7.96 -1.26
CA VAL A 316 -14.80 8.09 -1.56
C VAL A 316 -14.06 7.13 -0.62
N ASN A 317 -13.43 6.11 -1.20
CA ASN A 317 -12.77 5.05 -0.47
C ASN A 317 -11.27 5.03 -0.76
N ARG A 318 -10.49 4.59 0.22
CA ARG A 318 -9.10 4.19 0.04
C ARG A 318 -9.01 2.68 -0.09
N VAL A 319 -8.63 2.21 -1.28
CA VAL A 319 -8.50 0.79 -1.60
C VAL A 319 -7.03 0.41 -1.59
N TYR A 320 -6.70 -0.63 -0.82
CA TYR A 320 -5.35 -1.16 -0.67
C TYR A 320 -5.25 -2.50 -1.39
N ILE A 321 -4.28 -2.63 -2.30
CA ILE A 321 -4.02 -3.85 -3.06
C ILE A 321 -2.65 -4.40 -2.69
N ILE A 322 -2.57 -5.71 -2.49
CA ILE A 322 -1.32 -6.43 -2.22
C ILE A 322 -1.06 -7.48 -3.29
N SER A 323 0.21 -7.88 -3.42
CA SER A 323 0.62 -9.01 -4.25
C SER A 323 0.60 -10.32 -3.47
N ASP A 324 0.02 -11.36 -4.06
CA ASP A 324 0.19 -12.76 -3.67
C ASP A 324 1.28 -13.39 -4.56
N ALA A 325 2.50 -13.45 -4.04
CA ALA A 325 3.66 -13.97 -4.74
C ALA A 325 3.55 -15.48 -5.08
N SER A 326 2.79 -16.24 -4.30
CA SER A 326 2.62 -17.68 -4.53
C SER A 326 1.72 -17.98 -5.73
N ARG A 327 0.73 -17.11 -5.96
CA ARG A 327 -0.26 -17.25 -7.03
C ARG A 327 0.02 -16.34 -8.23
N GLY A 328 0.97 -15.41 -8.11
CA GLY A 328 1.24 -14.39 -9.12
C GLY A 328 0.04 -13.46 -9.37
N LYS A 329 -0.72 -13.15 -8.31
CA LYS A 329 -1.98 -12.39 -8.41
C LYS A 329 -1.96 -11.16 -7.51
N LEU A 330 -2.82 -10.19 -7.84
CA LEU A 330 -3.15 -9.07 -6.96
C LEU A 330 -4.42 -9.39 -6.17
N LEU A 331 -4.52 -8.86 -4.96
CA LEU A 331 -5.66 -9.03 -4.06
C LEU A 331 -6.05 -7.71 -3.41
N ILE A 332 -7.35 -7.46 -3.27
CA ILE A 332 -7.90 -6.35 -2.47
C ILE A 332 -7.71 -6.69 -0.98
N ASP A 333 -6.85 -5.96 -0.28
CA ASP A 333 -6.51 -6.22 1.12
C ASP A 333 -7.34 -5.39 2.10
N GLN A 334 -7.71 -4.18 1.71
CA GLN A 334 -8.49 -3.29 2.57
C GLN A 334 -9.24 -2.24 1.76
N ILE A 335 -10.44 -1.88 2.22
CA ILE A 335 -11.19 -0.71 1.75
C ILE A 335 -11.51 0.13 3.01
N ARG A 336 -11.20 1.43 2.98
CA ARG A 336 -11.43 2.39 4.08
C ARG A 336 -12.23 3.60 3.67
#